data_AF-A0A5C7XJR4-F1
#
_entry.id   AF-A0A5C7XJR4-F1
#
_cell.length_a   1.000
_cell.length_b   1.000
_cell.length_c   1.000
_cell.angle_alpha   90.00
_cell.angle_beta   90.00
_cell.angle_gamma   90.00
#
_symmetry.space_group_name_H-M   'P 1'
#
loop_
_entity.id
_entity.type
_entity.pdbx_description
1 polymer ?
#
loop_
_entity_poly.entity_id
_entity_poly.type
_entity_poly.pdbx_seq_one_letter_code
_entity_poly.pdbx_strand_id
1 'polypeptide(L)'
;MPDRLRVLPAHEYRRERWRNGLGWTREIHREFAPKAHRDDACDPVPSDPASAGDDWLWRLSIAEVERDAAFSAFPGIDRELILLRGNGMRLRFDDGETVSLEPPHGRYRFSGERPLRGEPVDGATHDFNVMWRRDRIEAAVWHRPLVGSMVVFVEPGERWAIHALAGGAAATDGERRCEIAAADTLLLAANETRARFVLDGGGEALVIRLRTLNAPMSDVPAAGARE
;
A
#
# COMPACT_ATOMS: atom_id res chain seq x y z
N MET A 1 -12.47 17.88 5.18
CA MET A 1 -11.78 17.46 3.94
C MET A 1 -10.65 16.52 4.36
N PRO A 2 -10.47 15.35 3.73
CA PRO A 2 -9.38 14.46 4.08
C PRO A 2 -8.01 15.15 3.90
N ASP A 3 -7.05 14.75 4.70
CA ASP A 3 -5.70 15.32 4.65
C ASP A 3 -5.00 14.91 3.34
N ARG A 4 -4.67 15.90 2.51
CA ARG A 4 -4.01 15.71 1.20
C ARG A 4 -2.55 15.28 1.31
N LEU A 5 -1.91 15.51 2.47
CA LEU A 5 -0.50 15.27 2.73
C LEU A 5 -0.37 14.74 4.15
N ARG A 6 -0.24 13.42 4.31
CA ARG A 6 -0.21 12.78 5.63
C ARG A 6 0.99 11.85 5.78
N VAL A 7 1.82 12.08 6.78
CA VAL A 7 2.88 11.13 7.17
C VAL A 7 2.30 10.10 8.12
N LEU A 8 2.66 8.84 7.91
CA LEU A 8 2.40 7.72 8.80
C LEU A 8 3.74 7.24 9.37
N PRO A 9 4.11 7.67 10.58
CA PRO A 9 5.38 7.31 11.20
C PRO A 9 5.49 5.80 11.43
N ALA A 10 6.66 5.22 11.18
CA ALA A 10 6.88 3.79 11.27
C ALA A 10 6.58 3.20 12.66
N HIS A 11 6.77 4.00 13.71
CA HIS A 11 6.52 3.60 15.10
C HIS A 11 5.03 3.52 15.45
N GLU A 12 4.15 4.06 14.61
CA GLU A 12 2.69 3.99 14.80
C GLU A 12 2.06 2.76 14.12
N TYR A 13 2.83 2.01 13.31
CA TYR A 13 2.31 0.83 12.62
C TYR A 13 1.90 -0.24 13.62
N ARG A 14 0.61 -0.62 13.57
CA ARG A 14 0.03 -1.59 14.49
C ARG A 14 0.55 -2.97 14.17
N ARG A 15 1.25 -3.59 15.12
CA ARG A 15 1.85 -4.92 14.99
C ARG A 15 0.97 -5.98 15.62
N GLU A 16 0.57 -6.97 14.85
CA GLU A 16 -0.30 -8.07 15.27
C GLU A 16 0.34 -9.43 15.00
N ARG A 17 0.22 -10.35 15.97
CA ARG A 17 0.69 -11.73 15.82
C ARG A 17 -0.28 -12.51 14.95
N TRP A 18 0.24 -13.30 14.01
CA TRP A 18 -0.61 -14.23 13.27
C TRP A 18 -1.19 -15.31 14.17
N ARG A 19 -2.40 -15.78 13.85
CA ARG A 19 -3.06 -16.85 14.62
C ARG A 19 -2.23 -18.14 14.74
N ASN A 20 -1.44 -18.46 13.71
CA ASN A 20 -0.56 -19.63 13.70
C ASN A 20 0.74 -19.43 14.48
N GLY A 21 1.04 -18.21 14.95
CA GLY A 21 2.26 -17.90 15.68
C GLY A 21 3.54 -18.07 14.84
N LEU A 22 3.48 -17.91 13.52
CA LEU A 22 4.63 -18.08 12.61
C LEU A 22 5.13 -16.76 11.99
N GLY A 23 4.50 -15.66 12.32
CA GLY A 23 4.87 -14.34 11.82
C GLY A 23 4.05 -13.22 12.42
N TRP A 24 4.29 -12.01 11.94
CA TRP A 24 3.62 -10.80 12.37
C TRP A 24 3.17 -9.98 11.17
N THR A 25 2.17 -9.14 11.37
CA THR A 25 1.84 -8.09 10.40
C THR A 25 1.88 -6.75 11.09
N ARG A 26 2.61 -5.81 10.49
CA ARG A 26 2.54 -4.38 10.79
C ARG A 26 1.65 -3.71 9.75
N GLU A 27 0.44 -3.33 10.14
CA GLU A 27 -0.43 -2.56 9.24
C GLU A 27 0.06 -1.11 9.17
N ILE A 28 0.25 -0.63 7.94
CA ILE A 28 0.63 0.76 7.65
C ILE A 28 -0.64 1.59 7.48
N HIS A 29 -1.50 1.19 6.54
CA HIS A 29 -2.77 1.87 6.27
C HIS A 29 -3.73 0.94 5.55
N ARG A 30 -5.02 1.17 5.79
CA ARG A 30 -6.13 0.54 5.07
C ARG A 30 -7.12 1.63 4.66
N GLU A 31 -7.40 1.74 3.37
CA GLU A 31 -8.40 2.66 2.84
C GLU A 31 -9.73 1.94 2.68
N PHE A 32 -10.81 2.58 3.11
CA PHE A 32 -12.16 2.06 3.00
C PHE A 32 -12.92 2.79 1.89
N ALA A 33 -13.85 2.08 1.26
CA ALA A 33 -14.83 2.72 0.39
C ALA A 33 -15.59 3.78 1.20
N PRO A 34 -15.94 4.93 0.58
CA PRO A 34 -16.86 5.87 1.20
C PRO A 34 -18.12 5.11 1.61
N LYS A 35 -18.57 5.28 2.86
CA LYS A 35 -19.87 4.74 3.26
C LYS A 35 -20.91 5.39 2.35
N ALA A 36 -21.53 4.61 1.45
CA ALA A 36 -22.82 5.01 0.91
C ALA A 36 -23.77 5.21 2.10
N HIS A 37 -24.73 6.13 2.00
CA HIS A 37 -25.81 6.24 2.98
C HIS A 37 -26.45 4.87 3.21
N ARG A 38 -25.98 4.14 4.22
CA ARG A 38 -26.56 2.89 4.72
C ARG A 38 -27.13 3.27 6.07
N ASP A 39 -28.45 3.13 6.16
CA ASP A 39 -29.18 3.31 7.40
C ASP A 39 -28.55 2.45 8.51
N ASP A 40 -28.36 3.07 9.67
CA ASP A 40 -27.78 2.49 10.86
C ASP A 40 -28.60 1.29 11.36
N ALA A 41 -28.34 0.07 10.87
CA ALA A 41 -28.82 -1.15 11.51
C ALA A 41 -27.99 -2.39 11.16
N CYS A 42 -27.30 -2.89 12.18
CA CYS A 42 -26.96 -4.31 12.37
C CYS A 42 -26.04 -4.97 11.34
N ASP A 43 -24.77 -4.55 11.28
CA ASP A 43 -23.71 -5.42 10.76
C ASP A 43 -22.92 -6.03 11.93
N PRO A 44 -22.83 -7.37 12.04
CA PRO A 44 -22.08 -8.02 13.11
C PRO A 44 -20.58 -7.74 12.95
N VAL A 45 -19.91 -7.47 14.07
CA VAL A 45 -18.44 -7.35 14.14
C VAL A 45 -17.81 -8.67 13.70
N PRO A 46 -17.03 -8.71 12.60
CA PRO A 46 -16.47 -9.99 12.15
C PRO A 46 -15.39 -10.48 13.10
N SER A 47 -15.40 -11.78 13.38
CA SER A 47 -14.54 -12.46 14.35
C SER A 47 -13.10 -12.70 13.86
N ASP A 48 -12.78 -12.34 12.61
CA ASP A 48 -11.44 -12.43 12.03
C ASP A 48 -11.02 -11.05 11.50
N PRO A 49 -9.88 -10.46 11.91
CA PRO A 49 -9.39 -9.19 11.34
C PRO A 49 -9.06 -9.25 9.83
N ALA A 50 -8.95 -10.45 9.25
CA ALA A 50 -8.92 -10.65 7.80
C ALA A 50 -10.31 -10.58 7.15
N SER A 51 -11.40 -10.79 7.91
CA SER A 51 -12.80 -10.65 7.48
C SER A 51 -13.53 -9.44 8.11
N ALA A 52 -12.86 -8.66 8.96
CA ALA A 52 -13.39 -7.45 9.55
C ALA A 52 -13.57 -6.36 8.49
N GLY A 53 -14.79 -6.31 7.93
CA GLY A 53 -15.31 -5.25 7.07
C GLY A 53 -14.89 -5.41 5.63
N ASP A 54 -15.76 -6.02 4.81
CA ASP A 54 -15.59 -6.27 3.38
C ASP A 54 -15.50 -4.99 2.51
N ASP A 55 -15.37 -3.80 3.10
CA ASP A 55 -15.43 -2.52 2.41
C ASP A 55 -14.06 -1.84 2.21
N TRP A 56 -12.95 -2.49 2.58
CA TRP A 56 -11.63 -1.91 2.28
C TRP A 56 -11.28 -2.03 0.79
N LEU A 57 -10.68 -0.98 0.23
CA LEU A 57 -10.29 -0.88 -1.18
C LEU A 57 -8.85 -1.33 -1.40
N TRP A 58 -7.95 -0.90 -0.51
CA TRP A 58 -6.55 -1.30 -0.52
C TRP A 58 -5.94 -1.27 0.90
N ARG A 59 -4.89 -2.05 1.09
CA ARG A 59 -4.13 -2.16 2.34
C ARG A 59 -2.64 -2.21 2.04
N LEU A 60 -1.87 -1.46 2.83
CA LEU A 60 -0.42 -1.53 2.89
C LEU A 60 0.00 -2.12 4.23
N SER A 61 0.89 -3.10 4.21
CA SER A 61 1.43 -3.69 5.43
C SER A 61 2.82 -4.24 5.24
N ILE A 62 3.52 -4.52 6.34
CA ILE A 62 4.76 -5.28 6.36
C ILE A 62 4.49 -6.61 7.05
N ALA A 63 4.73 -7.70 6.36
CA ALA A 63 4.71 -9.05 6.93
C ALA A 63 6.11 -9.40 7.46
N GLU A 64 6.19 -9.92 8.67
CA GLU A 64 7.41 -10.51 9.23
C GLU A 64 7.22 -12.02 9.25
N VAL A 65 7.92 -12.74 8.38
CA VAL A 65 7.80 -14.19 8.24
C VAL A 65 8.98 -14.85 8.93
N GLU A 66 8.73 -15.46 10.09
CA GLU A 66 9.79 -16.04 10.92
C GLU A 66 10.09 -17.49 10.51
N ARG A 67 9.08 -18.20 10.00
CA ARG A 67 9.13 -19.60 9.58
C ARG A 67 8.13 -19.85 8.45
N ASP A 68 8.30 -20.98 7.77
CA ASP A 68 7.40 -21.44 6.73
C ASP A 68 5.93 -21.37 7.14
N ALA A 69 5.16 -20.56 6.42
CA ALA A 69 3.77 -20.29 6.78
C ALA A 69 2.88 -20.27 5.54
N ALA A 70 1.69 -20.86 5.68
CA ALA A 70 0.63 -20.67 4.70
C ALA A 70 0.16 -19.21 4.75
N PHE A 71 0.00 -18.58 3.59
CA PHE A 71 -0.54 -17.24 3.49
C PHE A 71 -2.07 -17.31 3.50
N SER A 72 -2.71 -16.33 4.15
CA SER A 72 -4.17 -16.21 4.06
C SER A 72 -4.60 -15.90 2.63
N ALA A 73 -5.69 -16.54 2.20
CA ALA A 73 -6.33 -16.27 0.93
C ALA A 73 -7.23 -15.03 1.02
N PHE A 74 -7.23 -14.22 -0.05
CA PHE A 74 -8.04 -13.00 -0.18
C PHE A 74 -8.71 -12.97 -1.56
N PRO A 75 -9.92 -13.53 -1.69
CA PRO A 75 -10.65 -13.54 -2.96
C PRO A 75 -10.89 -12.14 -3.55
N GLY A 76 -10.63 -11.97 -4.85
CA GLY A 76 -10.82 -10.71 -5.56
C GLY A 76 -9.78 -9.62 -5.26
N ILE A 77 -8.78 -9.94 -4.45
CA ILE A 77 -7.67 -9.04 -4.12
C ILE A 77 -6.46 -9.41 -4.97
N ASP A 78 -5.80 -8.44 -5.58
CA ASP A 78 -4.43 -8.62 -6.07
C ASP A 78 -3.42 -8.19 -5.02
N ARG A 79 -2.29 -8.89 -4.99
CA ARG A 79 -1.19 -8.68 -4.06
C ARG A 79 0.09 -8.45 -4.81
N GLU A 80 0.89 -7.50 -4.36
CA GLU A 80 2.29 -7.37 -4.75
C GLU A 80 3.14 -7.41 -3.48
N LEU A 81 3.97 -8.45 -3.38
CA LEU A 81 4.89 -8.66 -2.27
C LEU A 81 6.29 -8.22 -2.68
N ILE A 82 6.98 -7.47 -1.83
CA ILE A 82 8.34 -6.97 -2.05
C ILE A 82 9.20 -7.30 -0.84
N LEU A 83 10.31 -8.02 -1.04
CA LEU A 83 11.24 -8.37 0.03
C LEU A 83 12.03 -7.12 0.49
N LEU A 84 11.78 -6.66 1.71
CA LEU A 84 12.48 -5.50 2.30
C LEU A 84 13.76 -5.93 3.04
N ARG A 85 13.72 -7.05 3.77
CA ARG A 85 14.84 -7.58 4.56
C ARG A 85 14.80 -9.09 4.60
N GLY A 86 15.96 -9.71 4.75
CA GLY A 86 16.15 -11.16 4.81
C GLY A 86 16.87 -11.69 3.56
N ASN A 87 17.31 -12.95 3.64
CA ASN A 87 18.17 -13.57 2.62
C ASN A 87 17.38 -14.25 1.49
N GLY A 88 16.09 -13.92 1.36
CA GLY A 88 15.22 -14.45 0.32
C GLY A 88 13.91 -15.02 0.86
N MET A 89 12.85 -14.96 0.05
CA MET A 89 11.54 -15.55 0.33
C MET A 89 11.14 -16.42 -0.86
N ARG A 90 10.85 -17.70 -0.62
CA ARG A 90 10.31 -18.60 -1.64
C ARG A 90 8.81 -18.73 -1.48
N LEU A 91 8.07 -18.42 -2.54
CA LEU A 91 6.63 -18.60 -2.62
C LEU A 91 6.35 -19.91 -3.38
N ARG A 92 5.74 -20.88 -2.70
CA ARG A 92 5.28 -22.14 -3.30
C ARG A 92 3.77 -22.13 -3.41
N PHE A 93 3.27 -22.15 -4.64
CA PHE A 93 1.84 -22.20 -4.93
C PHE A 93 1.37 -23.65 -5.05
N ASP A 94 0.12 -23.90 -4.65
CA ASP A 94 -0.47 -25.25 -4.69
C ASP A 94 -0.65 -25.79 -6.13
N ASP A 95 -0.62 -24.91 -7.13
CA ASP A 95 -0.62 -25.27 -8.56
C ASP A 95 0.75 -25.72 -9.08
N GLY A 96 1.78 -25.75 -8.22
CA GLY A 96 3.13 -26.19 -8.53
C GLY A 96 4.09 -25.05 -8.93
N GLU A 97 3.61 -23.82 -9.13
CA GLU A 97 4.49 -22.68 -9.37
C GLU A 97 5.36 -22.40 -8.15
N THR A 98 6.64 -22.09 -8.36
CA THR A 98 7.55 -21.63 -7.32
C THR A 98 8.26 -20.36 -7.77
N VAL A 99 8.21 -19.33 -6.94
CA VAL A 99 8.84 -18.04 -7.19
C VAL A 99 9.80 -17.70 -6.05
N SER A 100 11.03 -17.31 -6.39
CA SER A 100 11.98 -16.76 -5.42
C SER A 100 11.97 -15.24 -5.46
N LEU A 101 11.81 -14.60 -4.30
CA LEU A 101 12.09 -13.18 -4.10
C LEU A 101 13.52 -13.08 -3.57
N GLU A 102 14.44 -12.65 -4.41
CA GLU A 102 15.86 -12.47 -4.04
C GLU A 102 16.11 -11.07 -3.48
N PRO A 103 17.01 -10.91 -2.49
CA PRO A 103 17.40 -9.59 -2.00
C PRO A 103 18.31 -8.85 -3.01
N PRO A 104 18.26 -7.50 -3.03
CA PRO A 104 17.27 -6.65 -2.38
C PRO A 104 16.01 -6.47 -3.26
N HIS A 105 14.84 -6.30 -2.63
CA HIS A 105 13.60 -5.84 -3.28
C HIS A 105 13.03 -6.77 -4.37
N GLY A 106 13.41 -8.06 -4.37
CA GLY A 106 12.71 -9.09 -5.15
C GLY A 106 11.21 -9.01 -4.91
N ARG A 107 10.43 -9.05 -5.99
CA ARG A 107 8.99 -8.82 -5.93
C ARG A 107 8.21 -9.78 -6.81
N TYR A 108 6.97 -10.02 -6.42
CA TYR A 108 6.04 -10.79 -7.23
C TYR A 108 4.61 -10.34 -7.02
N ARG A 109 3.86 -10.26 -8.12
CA ARG A 109 2.45 -9.91 -8.14
C ARG A 109 1.63 -11.16 -8.43
N PHE A 110 0.59 -11.39 -7.62
CA PHE A 110 -0.25 -12.57 -7.72
C PHE A 110 -1.67 -12.29 -7.20
N SER A 111 -2.60 -13.13 -7.65
CA SER A 111 -3.99 -13.12 -7.18
C SER A 111 -4.07 -13.66 -5.75
N GLY A 112 -4.71 -12.91 -4.85
CA GLY A 112 -4.78 -13.18 -3.42
C GLY A 112 -5.56 -14.44 -3.06
N GLU A 113 -6.42 -14.93 -3.95
CA GLU A 113 -7.12 -16.22 -3.83
C GLU A 113 -6.20 -17.43 -4.01
N ARG A 114 -5.02 -17.27 -4.62
CA ARG A 114 -4.11 -18.39 -4.90
C ARG A 114 -3.52 -18.92 -3.58
N PRO A 115 -3.77 -20.19 -3.22
CA PRO A 115 -3.15 -20.81 -2.05
C PRO A 115 -1.62 -20.88 -2.24
N LEU A 116 -0.88 -20.43 -1.24
CA LEU A 116 0.58 -20.49 -1.25
C LEU A 116 1.17 -20.60 0.16
N ARG A 117 2.38 -21.15 0.21
CA ARG A 117 3.27 -21.12 1.37
C ARG A 117 4.46 -20.22 1.10
N GLY A 118 4.76 -19.33 2.04
CA GLY A 118 5.99 -18.54 2.04
C GLY A 118 7.03 -19.21 2.92
N GLU A 119 8.22 -19.41 2.38
CA GLU A 119 9.36 -20.10 3.00
C GLU A 119 10.57 -19.15 3.00
N PRO A 120 10.92 -18.55 4.16
CA PRO A 120 12.15 -17.79 4.29
C PRO A 120 13.37 -18.67 3.97
N VAL A 121 14.29 -18.19 3.12
CA VAL A 121 15.42 -19.01 2.63
C VAL A 121 16.49 -19.18 3.70
N ASP A 122 16.85 -18.10 4.39
CA ASP A 122 17.83 -18.11 5.48
C ASP A 122 17.52 -16.95 6.45
N GLY A 123 16.89 -17.31 7.58
CA GLY A 123 16.40 -16.36 8.58
C GLY A 123 15.08 -15.69 8.21
N ALA A 124 14.55 -14.90 9.14
CA ALA A 124 13.26 -14.23 8.98
C ALA A 124 13.31 -13.16 7.87
N THR A 125 12.18 -12.99 7.18
CA THR A 125 12.01 -11.94 6.17
C THR A 125 11.05 -10.84 6.63
N HIS A 126 11.27 -9.63 6.14
CA HIS A 126 10.28 -8.57 6.19
C HIS A 126 9.84 -8.26 4.76
N ASP A 127 8.54 -8.36 4.49
CA ASP A 127 7.97 -8.22 3.16
C ASP A 127 6.93 -7.10 3.13
N PHE A 128 7.11 -6.11 2.26
CA PHE A 128 6.10 -5.08 2.00
C PHE A 128 5.00 -5.70 1.15
N ASN A 129 3.75 -5.52 1.57
CA ASN A 129 2.59 -6.13 0.94
C ASN A 129 1.61 -5.04 0.51
N VAL A 130 1.46 -4.87 -0.79
CA VAL A 130 0.43 -4.04 -1.40
C VAL A 130 -0.75 -4.93 -1.75
N MET A 131 -1.92 -4.64 -1.20
CA MET A 131 -3.14 -5.40 -1.47
C MET A 131 -4.23 -4.46 -1.96
N TRP A 132 -4.93 -4.80 -3.03
CA TRP A 132 -6.02 -3.97 -3.55
C TRP A 132 -7.14 -4.80 -4.19
N ARG A 133 -8.37 -4.29 -4.15
CA ARG A 133 -9.52 -4.88 -4.85
C ARG A 133 -9.35 -4.73 -6.35
N ARG A 134 -9.19 -5.84 -7.06
CA ARG A 134 -8.88 -5.90 -8.51
C ARG A 134 -9.92 -5.19 -9.38
N ASP A 135 -11.19 -5.23 -8.96
CA ASP A 135 -12.33 -4.64 -9.65
C ASP A 135 -12.59 -3.17 -9.29
N ARG A 136 -11.89 -2.63 -8.28
CA ARG A 136 -12.11 -1.25 -7.79
C ARG A 136 -10.88 -0.36 -7.87
N ILE A 137 -9.68 -0.93 -7.83
CA ILE A 137 -8.43 -0.19 -7.76
C ILE A 137 -7.47 -0.71 -8.83
N GLU A 138 -6.85 0.21 -9.55
CA GLU A 138 -5.63 -0.06 -10.31
C GLU A 138 -4.41 0.35 -9.49
N ALA A 139 -3.48 -0.57 -9.28
CA ALA A 139 -2.25 -0.32 -8.53
C ALA A 139 -0.99 -0.44 -9.40
N ALA A 140 -0.10 0.53 -9.23
CA ALA A 140 1.25 0.50 -9.80
C ALA A 140 2.28 0.78 -8.71
N VAL A 141 3.37 0.01 -8.70
CA VAL A 141 4.41 0.06 -7.68
C VAL A 141 5.76 0.23 -8.36
N TRP A 142 6.54 1.22 -7.95
CA TRP A 142 7.88 1.47 -8.44
C TRP A 142 8.86 1.54 -7.29
N HIS A 143 10.03 0.93 -7.45
CA HIS A 143 11.18 1.22 -6.60
C HIS A 143 11.97 2.36 -7.24
N ARG A 144 12.19 3.46 -6.53
CA ARG A 144 12.83 4.67 -7.05
C ARG A 144 13.89 5.18 -6.07
N PRO A 145 15.09 5.57 -6.56
CA PRO A 145 15.97 6.41 -5.77
C PRO A 145 15.31 7.78 -5.61
N LEU A 146 15.50 8.38 -4.44
CA LEU A 146 15.19 9.79 -4.19
C LEU A 146 16.50 10.56 -4.21
N VAL A 147 16.65 11.47 -5.17
CA VAL A 147 17.85 12.30 -5.33
C VAL A 147 17.41 13.74 -5.59
N GLY A 148 17.49 14.57 -4.57
CA GLY A 148 16.99 15.94 -4.62
C GLY A 148 15.47 15.98 -4.79
N SER A 149 15.00 16.87 -5.64
CA SER A 149 13.57 17.15 -5.76
C SER A 149 12.86 16.23 -6.75
N MET A 150 11.79 15.60 -6.29
CA MET A 150 10.81 14.85 -7.08
C MET A 150 9.45 15.55 -6.98
N VAL A 151 8.76 15.71 -8.12
CA VAL A 151 7.40 16.27 -8.15
C VAL A 151 6.40 15.15 -8.38
N VAL A 152 5.38 15.07 -7.54
CA VAL A 152 4.28 14.12 -7.67
C VAL A 152 3.00 14.89 -7.96
N PHE A 153 2.33 14.51 -9.04
CA PHE A 153 1.02 15.03 -9.38
C PHE A 153 -0.02 13.95 -9.11
N VAL A 154 -0.98 14.27 -8.28
CA VAL A 154 -2.06 13.35 -7.89
C VAL A 154 -3.35 13.84 -8.53
N GLU A 155 -4.03 12.97 -9.27
CA GLU A 155 -5.34 13.28 -9.85
C GLU A 155 -6.48 12.97 -8.86
N PRO A 156 -7.65 13.64 -8.97
CA PRO A 156 -8.85 13.24 -8.25
C PRO A 156 -9.14 11.73 -8.44
N GLY A 157 -9.48 11.03 -7.35
CA GLY A 157 -9.68 9.58 -7.36
C GLY A 157 -8.40 8.74 -7.27
N GLU A 158 -7.21 9.36 -7.25
CA GLU A 158 -5.95 8.71 -6.94
C GLU A 158 -5.54 8.88 -5.47
N ARG A 159 -4.79 7.88 -5.00
CA ARG A 159 -3.98 7.91 -3.79
C ARG A 159 -2.57 7.54 -4.17
N TRP A 160 -1.60 8.24 -3.63
CA TRP A 160 -0.20 7.84 -3.73
C TRP A 160 0.33 7.53 -2.33
N ALA A 161 1.05 6.42 -2.21
CA ALA A 161 1.81 6.08 -1.01
C ALA A 161 3.30 6.05 -1.36
N ILE A 162 4.12 6.72 -0.56
CA ILE A 162 5.57 6.75 -0.71
C ILE A 162 6.15 6.20 0.59
N HIS A 163 6.62 4.96 0.55
CA HIS A 163 7.29 4.33 1.68
C HIS A 163 8.79 4.53 1.57
N ALA A 164 9.40 5.23 2.53
CA ALA A 164 10.83 5.48 2.55
C ALA A 164 11.58 4.22 2.98
N LEU A 165 12.35 3.62 2.08
CA LEU A 165 13.17 2.43 2.37
C LEU A 165 14.45 2.81 3.09
N ALA A 166 15.07 3.91 2.69
CA ALA A 166 16.30 4.44 3.26
C ALA A 166 16.33 5.97 3.11
N GLY A 167 17.14 6.62 3.95
CA GLY A 167 17.31 8.07 3.94
C GLY A 167 16.12 8.83 4.50
N GLY A 168 15.82 9.99 3.92
CA GLY A 168 14.73 10.85 4.36
C GLY A 168 14.46 12.00 3.39
N ALA A 169 13.29 12.61 3.54
CA ALA A 169 12.81 13.66 2.66
C ALA A 169 11.89 14.63 3.38
N ALA A 170 11.88 15.87 2.92
CA ALA A 170 10.79 16.79 3.20
C ALA A 170 9.74 16.69 2.09
N ALA A 171 8.46 16.68 2.45
CA ALA A 171 7.35 16.75 1.50
C ALA A 171 6.50 17.99 1.75
N THR A 172 6.04 18.64 0.68
CA THR A 172 5.18 19.83 0.74
C THR A 172 4.12 19.84 -0.35
N ASP A 173 2.94 20.36 -0.01
CA ASP A 173 1.84 20.69 -0.94
C ASP A 173 1.83 22.19 -1.33
N GLY A 174 2.86 22.94 -0.93
CA GLY A 174 2.99 24.39 -1.12
C GLY A 174 2.51 25.22 0.08
N GLU A 175 1.67 24.64 0.94
CA GLU A 175 1.14 25.30 2.14
C GLU A 175 1.70 24.67 3.41
N ARG A 176 1.74 23.33 3.43
CA ARG A 176 2.21 22.51 4.55
C ARG A 176 3.49 21.80 4.16
N ARG A 177 4.32 21.54 5.17
CA ARG A 177 5.55 20.76 5.05
C ARG A 177 5.59 19.71 6.14
N CYS A 178 6.06 18.52 5.79
CA CYS A 178 6.31 17.44 6.72
C CYS A 178 7.63 16.76 6.36
N GLU A 179 8.24 16.10 7.35
CA GLU A 179 9.45 15.32 7.18
C GLU A 179 9.09 13.83 7.18
N ILE A 180 9.82 13.04 6.39
CA ILE A 180 9.64 11.61 6.21
C ILE A 180 10.99 10.97 6.47
N ALA A 181 11.06 10.12 7.49
CA ALA A 181 12.25 9.34 7.80
C ALA A 181 12.18 7.94 7.18
N ALA A 182 13.30 7.21 7.21
CA ALA A 182 13.33 5.81 6.82
C ALA A 182 12.27 4.99 7.58
N ALA A 183 11.62 4.09 6.85
CA ALA A 183 10.45 3.29 7.22
C ALA A 183 9.12 4.03 7.37
N ASP A 184 9.07 5.37 7.30
CA ASP A 184 7.81 6.10 7.28
C ASP A 184 7.09 5.94 5.93
N THR A 185 5.79 6.23 5.92
CA THR A 185 4.97 6.20 4.71
C THR A 185 4.23 7.52 4.56
N LEU A 186 4.46 8.22 3.46
CA LEU A 186 3.70 9.40 3.07
C LEU A 186 2.48 8.98 2.26
N LEU A 187 1.31 9.49 2.62
CA LEU A 187 0.10 9.40 1.81
C LEU A 187 -0.23 10.75 1.20
N LEU A 188 -0.49 10.73 -0.10
CA LEU A 188 -0.86 11.87 -0.90
C LEU A 188 -2.23 11.64 -1.54
N ALA A 189 -3.05 12.70 -1.55
CA ALA A 189 -4.37 12.67 -2.16
C ALA A 189 -4.67 14.01 -2.85
N ALA A 190 -5.44 13.92 -3.93
CA ALA A 190 -6.17 15.06 -4.48
C ALA A 190 -7.62 15.03 -4.01
N ASN A 191 -8.20 16.22 -3.87
CA ASN A 191 -9.63 16.39 -3.63
C ASN A 191 -10.32 16.54 -5.00
N GLU A 192 -10.95 17.68 -5.25
CA GLU A 192 -11.71 17.96 -6.48
C GLU A 192 -10.81 18.29 -7.68
N THR A 193 -9.59 18.77 -7.43
CA THR A 193 -8.65 19.18 -8.48
C THR A 193 -7.29 18.54 -8.28
N ARG A 194 -6.54 18.43 -9.39
CA ARG A 194 -5.18 17.91 -9.42
C ARG A 194 -4.29 18.59 -8.38
N ALA A 195 -3.62 17.78 -7.57
CA ALA A 195 -2.74 18.22 -6.50
C ALA A 195 -1.27 18.05 -6.92
N ARG A 196 -0.44 19.06 -6.65
CA ARG A 196 1.01 18.98 -6.82
C ARG A 196 1.68 18.87 -5.45
N PHE A 197 2.60 17.92 -5.33
CA PHE A 197 3.46 17.76 -4.17
C PHE A 197 4.92 17.76 -4.61
N VAL A 198 5.80 18.28 -3.76
CA VAL A 198 7.25 18.21 -3.94
C VAL A 198 7.83 17.41 -2.79
N LEU A 199 8.61 16.38 -3.11
CA LEU A 199 9.47 15.68 -2.17
C LEU A 199 10.91 16.09 -2.46
N ASP A 200 11.64 16.54 -1.45
CA ASP A 200 13.04 16.93 -1.57
C ASP A 200 13.87 16.21 -0.52
N GLY A 201 14.84 15.41 -0.97
CA GLY A 201 15.63 14.59 -0.06
C GLY A 201 16.56 13.61 -0.75
N GLY A 202 16.96 12.59 0.00
CA GLY A 202 17.90 11.58 -0.45
C GLY A 202 17.56 10.20 0.10
N GLY A 203 17.72 9.15 -0.71
CA GLY A 203 17.54 7.77 -0.27
C GLY A 203 16.85 6.89 -1.31
N GLU A 204 16.01 5.99 -0.84
CA GLU A 204 15.28 5.02 -1.67
C GLU A 204 13.83 4.92 -1.20
N ALA A 205 12.89 4.74 -2.12
CA ALA A 205 11.48 4.63 -1.79
C ALA A 205 10.72 3.63 -2.67
N LEU A 206 9.69 3.02 -2.10
CA LEU A 206 8.59 2.45 -2.87
C LEU A 206 7.57 3.55 -3.13
N VAL A 207 7.29 3.81 -4.40
CA VAL A 207 6.28 4.75 -4.87
C VAL A 207 5.11 3.94 -5.40
N ILE A 208 3.94 4.11 -4.80
CA ILE A 208 2.76 3.30 -5.05
C ILE A 208 1.63 4.24 -5.48
N ARG A 209 1.11 4.06 -6.68
CA ARG A 209 -0.10 4.73 -7.16
C ARG A 209 -1.27 3.78 -7.07
N LEU A 210 -2.36 4.23 -6.46
CA LEU A 210 -3.61 3.52 -6.28
C LEU A 210 -4.74 4.38 -6.87
N ARG A 211 -5.26 3.99 -8.04
CA ARG A 211 -6.30 4.72 -8.76
C ARG A 211 -7.64 4.02 -8.61
N THR A 212 -8.66 4.76 -8.19
CA THR A 212 -10.03 4.24 -8.15
C THR A 212 -10.56 4.06 -9.57
N LEU A 213 -11.04 2.86 -9.89
CA LEU A 213 -11.72 2.57 -11.13
C LEU A 213 -13.13 3.18 -11.10
N ASN A 214 -13.55 3.77 -12.22
CA ASN A 214 -14.83 4.48 -12.35
C ASN A 214 -15.04 5.63 -11.36
N ALA A 215 -13.96 6.32 -10.95
CA ALA A 215 -14.13 7.58 -10.25
C ALA A 215 -14.99 8.52 -11.13
N PRO A 216 -16.03 9.18 -10.58
CA PRO A 216 -16.79 10.15 -11.35
C PRO A 216 -15.79 11.18 -11.87
N MET A 217 -15.66 11.27 -13.20
CA MET A 217 -14.88 12.32 -13.82
C MET A 217 -15.46 13.64 -13.32
N SER A 218 -14.66 14.42 -12.59
CA SER A 218 -14.99 15.81 -12.34
C SER A 218 -15.09 16.47 -13.72
N ASP A 219 -16.30 16.90 -14.09
CA ASP A 219 -16.51 17.75 -15.25
C ASP A 219 -15.58 18.96 -15.10
N VAL A 220 -14.50 18.98 -15.87
CA VAL A 220 -13.69 20.17 -16.05
C VAL A 220 -14.58 21.12 -16.83
N PRO A 221 -15.00 22.29 -16.28
CA PRO A 221 -15.73 23.24 -17.09
C PRO A 221 -14.83 23.65 -18.24
N ALA A 222 -15.31 23.41 -19.47
CA ALA A 222 -14.64 23.85 -20.68
C ALA A 222 -14.30 25.34 -20.50
N ALA A 223 -13.01 25.65 -20.65
CA ALA A 223 -12.52 27.02 -20.60
C ALA A 223 -13.40 27.89 -21.51
N GLY A 224 -14.00 28.92 -20.92
CA GLY A 224 -14.92 29.81 -21.62
C GLY A 224 -14.32 30.33 -22.91
N ALA A 225 -14.98 30.03 -24.02
CA ALA A 225 -14.82 30.80 -25.24
C ALA A 225 -15.37 32.20 -24.95
N ARG A 226 -14.46 33.15 -24.78
CA ARG A 226 -14.75 34.56 -25.04
C ARG A 226 -14.95 34.69 -26.55
N GLU A 227 -16.12 35.12 -26.95
CA GLU A 227 -16.36 36.11 -28.03
C GLU A 227 -17.81 36.59 -27.95
#